data_AF-A0A9E5AUQ0-F1
#
_entry.id   AF-A0A9E5AUQ0-F1
#
_cell.length_a   1.000
_cell.length_b   1.000
_cell.length_c   1.000
_cell.angle_alpha   90.00
_cell.angle_beta   90.00
_cell.angle_gamma   90.00
#
_symmetry.space_group_name_H-M   'P 1'
#
loop_
_entity.id
_entity.type
_entity.pdbx_description
1 polymer ?
#
loop_
_entity_poly.entity_id
_entity_poly.type
_entity_poly.pdbx_seq_one_letter_code
_entity_poly.pdbx_strand_id
1 'polypeptide(L)'
;MIRKNHRPLYREVVAEAMQIAWHERKWWVLALFAGILQTGGMYDAILVFTKRMADESYTIFSTASLSAIVSRLPVLDLSSFSAFFYSMMNFERLVFFGLITLAILVCSLIAQGALIAGVGERVRGKSRSLSSALSLGAHHVWRIAGLNVITLGLLWFARFLVLVPVLLSWQNLNLPHILMYLVAFIVFLMASIFLTTMHLFALNEIVLHDLSLEQALESALHLWRRSWVIILETGAVLLAVGAAILLFTGLLFAISSLPLLVLMLSASLLHQVTLFWIAYALGWFFFTGLLLLAGMFTITFYYATWNKLHGRIHEGRVVAKFHRIIHWIHSLHPS
;
A
#
# COMPACT_ATOMS: atom_id res chain seq x y z
N MET A 1 -35.87 -7.27 28.39
CA MET A 1 -34.39 -7.15 28.28
C MET A 1 -33.89 -8.06 27.17
N ILE A 2 -33.58 -7.52 25.99
CA ILE A 2 -33.00 -8.30 24.89
C ILE A 2 -31.52 -8.51 25.23
N ARG A 3 -31.12 -9.75 25.55
CA ARG A 3 -29.70 -10.11 25.59
C ARG A 3 -29.12 -9.77 24.22
N LYS A 4 -28.37 -8.67 24.12
CA LYS A 4 -27.51 -8.40 22.96
C LYS A 4 -26.55 -9.58 22.89
N ASN A 5 -26.85 -10.55 22.02
CA ASN A 5 -25.96 -11.65 21.71
C ASN A 5 -24.73 -11.02 21.07
N HIS A 6 -23.67 -10.87 21.86
CA HIS A 6 -22.43 -10.25 21.43
C HIS A 6 -21.72 -11.23 20.51
N ARG A 7 -22.08 -11.17 19.22
CA ARG A 7 -21.49 -11.98 18.16
C ARG A 7 -19.98 -11.75 18.07
N PRO A 8 -19.18 -12.78 17.75
CA PRO A 8 -17.73 -12.65 17.66
C PRO A 8 -17.35 -11.72 16.50
N LEU A 9 -17.08 -10.46 16.82
CA LEU A 9 -16.80 -9.38 15.87
C LEU A 9 -15.76 -9.79 14.81
N TYR A 10 -14.58 -10.22 15.27
CA TYR A 10 -13.43 -10.48 14.41
C TYR A 10 -13.64 -11.62 13.43
N ARG A 11 -14.21 -12.73 13.91
CA ARG A 11 -14.40 -13.93 13.09
C ARG A 11 -15.34 -13.64 11.93
N GLU A 12 -16.43 -12.94 12.18
CA GLU A 12 -17.39 -12.57 11.13
C GLU A 12 -16.83 -11.49 10.19
N VAL A 13 -16.14 -10.48 10.71
CA VAL A 13 -15.57 -9.42 9.88
C VAL A 13 -14.51 -10.00 8.93
N VAL A 14 -13.57 -10.77 9.47
CA VAL A 14 -12.48 -11.37 8.69
C VAL A 14 -13.00 -12.44 7.72
N ALA A 15 -13.87 -13.35 8.16
CA ALA A 15 -14.36 -14.42 7.29
C ALA A 15 -15.17 -13.86 6.11
N GLU A 16 -16.05 -12.89 6.35
CA GLU A 16 -16.81 -12.29 5.25
C GLU A 16 -15.93 -11.41 4.35
N ALA A 17 -14.97 -10.66 4.90
CA ALA A 17 -14.01 -9.92 4.10
C ALA A 17 -13.17 -10.85 3.21
N MET A 18 -12.78 -12.02 3.73
CA MET A 18 -12.08 -13.07 2.99
C MET A 18 -12.95 -13.63 1.85
N GLN A 19 -14.23 -13.89 2.13
CA GLN A 19 -15.18 -14.33 1.12
C GLN A 19 -15.38 -13.28 0.02
N ILE A 20 -15.50 -12.01 0.38
CA ILE A 20 -15.61 -10.90 -0.59
C ILE A 20 -14.35 -10.85 -1.45
N ALA A 21 -13.16 -10.88 -0.84
CA ALA A 21 -11.90 -10.85 -1.57
C ALA A 21 -11.73 -12.04 -2.52
N TRP A 22 -12.21 -13.23 -2.14
CA TRP A 22 -12.11 -14.43 -2.97
C TRP A 22 -13.11 -14.48 -4.13
N HIS A 23 -14.38 -14.14 -3.87
CA HIS A 23 -15.47 -14.30 -4.84
C HIS A 23 -15.58 -13.10 -5.79
N GLU A 24 -15.27 -11.89 -5.34
CA GLU A 24 -15.45 -10.68 -6.13
C GLU A 24 -14.17 -10.32 -6.92
N ARG A 25 -13.70 -11.26 -7.75
CA ARG A 25 -12.45 -11.12 -8.55
C ARG A 25 -12.44 -9.90 -9.47
N LYS A 26 -13.62 -9.39 -9.85
CA LYS A 26 -13.75 -8.15 -10.63
C LYS A 26 -13.09 -6.93 -9.96
N TRP A 27 -12.96 -6.93 -8.63
CA TRP A 27 -12.33 -5.84 -7.91
C TRP A 27 -10.80 -5.95 -7.84
N TRP A 28 -10.21 -7.08 -8.22
CA TRP A 28 -8.77 -7.31 -8.12
C TRP A 28 -7.96 -6.36 -8.99
N VAL A 29 -8.45 -6.05 -10.19
CA VAL A 29 -7.79 -5.08 -11.07
C VAL A 29 -7.76 -3.69 -10.41
N LEU A 30 -8.85 -3.28 -9.75
CA LEU A 30 -8.86 -2.03 -8.99
C LEU A 30 -7.92 -2.10 -7.79
N ALA A 31 -7.87 -3.24 -7.10
CA ALA A 31 -6.97 -3.46 -5.99
C ALA A 31 -5.49 -3.36 -6.41
N LEU A 32 -5.13 -3.83 -7.60
CA LEU A 32 -3.79 -3.65 -8.16
C LEU A 32 -3.43 -2.16 -8.25
N PHE A 33 -4.28 -1.37 -8.91
CA PHE A 33 -4.05 0.07 -9.07
C PHE A 33 -4.06 0.80 -7.72
N ALA A 34 -5.00 0.49 -6.83
CA ALA A 34 -5.05 1.05 -5.48
C ALA A 34 -3.80 0.72 -4.66
N GLY A 35 -3.28 -0.51 -4.83
CA GLY A 35 -2.08 -1.02 -4.18
C GLY A 35 -0.79 -0.31 -4.57
N ILE A 36 -0.67 0.08 -5.84
CA ILE A 36 0.50 0.82 -6.34
C ILE A 36 0.71 2.11 -5.52
N LEU A 37 -0.38 2.80 -5.19
CA LEU A 37 -0.32 4.04 -4.42
C LEU A 37 -0.08 3.77 -2.92
N GLN A 38 -0.70 2.72 -2.36
CA GLN A 38 -0.62 2.41 -0.93
C GLN A 38 0.72 1.78 -0.51
N THR A 39 1.32 0.94 -1.35
CA THR A 39 2.60 0.26 -1.04
C THR A 39 3.81 1.17 -1.19
N GLY A 40 3.63 2.35 -1.79
CA GLY A 40 4.69 3.31 -2.03
C GLY A 40 5.74 2.87 -3.08
N GLY A 41 5.57 1.71 -3.71
CA GLY A 41 6.49 1.20 -4.73
C GLY A 41 6.62 2.12 -5.95
N MET A 42 5.59 2.92 -6.26
CA MET A 42 5.68 3.96 -7.29
C MET A 42 6.68 5.06 -6.91
N TYR A 43 6.77 5.45 -5.63
CA TYR A 43 7.73 6.47 -5.21
C TYR A 43 9.15 5.94 -5.28
N ASP A 44 9.38 4.69 -4.87
CA ASP A 44 10.70 4.06 -5.00
C ASP A 44 11.08 3.91 -6.48
N ALA A 45 10.14 3.55 -7.35
CA ALA A 45 10.37 3.50 -8.80
C ALA A 45 10.70 4.88 -9.38
N ILE A 46 9.97 5.94 -8.99
CA ILE A 46 10.27 7.32 -9.39
C ILE A 46 11.63 7.75 -8.87
N LEU A 47 11.98 7.43 -7.62
CA LEU A 47 13.28 7.77 -7.03
C LEU A 47 14.42 7.02 -7.72
N VAL A 48 14.24 5.73 -8.01
CA VAL A 48 15.23 4.93 -8.75
C VAL A 48 15.34 5.41 -10.19
N PHE A 49 14.23 5.74 -10.85
CA PHE A 49 14.23 6.31 -12.19
C PHE A 49 14.91 7.68 -12.21
N THR A 50 14.59 8.56 -11.26
CA THR A 50 15.23 9.87 -11.10
C THR A 50 16.72 9.70 -10.80
N LYS A 51 17.10 8.74 -9.96
CA LYS A 51 18.52 8.42 -9.70
C LYS A 51 19.20 7.88 -10.95
N ARG A 52 18.62 6.94 -11.68
CA ARG A 52 19.18 6.42 -12.93
C ARG A 52 19.29 7.48 -14.01
N MET A 53 18.28 8.35 -14.13
CA MET A 53 18.36 9.52 -15.01
C MET A 53 19.43 10.48 -14.53
N ALA A 54 19.54 10.75 -13.23
CA ALA A 54 20.60 11.57 -12.68
C ALA A 54 21.98 10.96 -12.92
N ASP A 55 22.14 9.64 -12.76
CA ASP A 55 23.37 8.85 -12.91
C ASP A 55 23.80 8.72 -14.38
N GLU A 56 22.86 8.49 -15.30
CA GLU A 56 23.09 8.59 -16.75
C GLU A 56 23.40 10.04 -17.14
N SER A 57 22.79 11.00 -16.46
CA SER A 57 23.10 12.42 -16.58
C SER A 57 24.29 12.86 -15.71
N TYR A 58 24.96 11.99 -14.92
CA TYR A 58 26.11 12.38 -14.07
C TYR A 58 27.37 12.57 -14.90
N THR A 59 27.34 12.18 -16.19
CA THR A 59 28.24 12.70 -17.22
C THR A 59 28.04 14.21 -17.51
N ILE A 60 26.91 14.78 -17.10
CA ILE A 60 26.51 16.20 -17.27
C ILE A 60 26.46 16.94 -15.90
N PHE A 61 26.06 16.27 -14.81
CA PHE A 61 25.76 16.86 -13.49
C PHE A 61 26.79 16.60 -12.36
N SER A 62 27.95 15.99 -12.62
CA SER A 62 28.95 15.83 -11.56
C SER A 62 29.57 17.18 -11.15
N THR A 63 29.36 17.54 -9.87
CA THR A 63 30.12 18.53 -9.07
C THR A 63 29.96 20.02 -9.35
N ALA A 64 28.76 20.54 -9.54
CA ALA A 64 28.62 21.98 -9.67
C ALA A 64 27.39 22.56 -8.95
N SER A 65 27.65 23.63 -8.20
CA SER A 65 26.74 24.43 -7.39
C SER A 65 25.41 24.76 -8.09
N LEU A 66 24.38 25.19 -7.34
CA LEU A 66 23.10 25.66 -7.90
C LEU A 66 23.25 26.65 -9.07
N SER A 67 24.32 27.46 -9.09
CA SER A 67 24.68 28.35 -10.21
C SER A 67 25.09 27.61 -11.50
N ALA A 68 25.67 26.41 -11.39
CA ALA A 68 26.01 25.57 -12.52
C ALA A 68 24.85 24.71 -13.02
N ILE A 69 23.85 24.42 -12.18
CA ILE A 69 22.57 23.86 -12.62
C ILE A 69 21.83 24.90 -13.47
N VAL A 70 21.93 26.20 -13.15
CA VAL A 70 21.32 27.27 -13.95
C VAL A 70 22.12 27.57 -15.23
N SER A 71 23.46 27.44 -15.20
CA SER A 71 24.28 27.62 -16.40
C SER A 71 24.41 26.36 -17.28
N ARG A 72 23.97 25.19 -16.80
CA ARG A 72 23.93 23.89 -17.51
C ARG A 72 22.54 23.25 -17.58
N LEU A 73 21.49 23.94 -17.14
CA LEU A 73 20.24 23.92 -17.88
C LEU A 73 20.66 24.05 -19.34
N PRO A 74 20.15 23.25 -20.28
CA PRO A 74 20.54 23.38 -21.66
C PRO A 74 20.23 24.81 -22.10
N VAL A 75 21.20 25.72 -21.93
CA VAL A 75 21.61 26.63 -22.97
C VAL A 75 21.82 25.64 -24.09
N LEU A 76 20.77 25.49 -24.88
CA LEU A 76 20.73 24.68 -26.07
C LEU A 76 22.04 25.03 -26.75
N ASP A 77 23.03 24.13 -26.68
CA ASP A 77 24.24 24.31 -27.44
C ASP A 77 23.84 23.94 -28.86
N LEU A 78 23.04 24.84 -29.45
CA LEU A 78 22.51 24.78 -30.81
C LEU A 78 23.65 24.77 -31.82
N SER A 79 24.89 24.98 -31.36
CA SER A 79 26.10 24.91 -32.18
C SER A 79 26.32 23.50 -32.75
N SER A 80 25.85 22.45 -32.10
CA SER A 80 25.92 21.09 -32.63
C SER A 80 24.53 20.48 -32.82
N PHE A 81 24.18 20.26 -34.09
CA PHE A 81 22.91 19.64 -34.50
C PHE A 81 22.66 18.31 -33.76
N SER A 82 23.70 17.51 -33.53
CA SER A 82 23.61 16.23 -32.80
C SER A 82 23.23 16.38 -31.32
N ALA A 83 23.75 17.39 -30.61
CA ALA A 83 23.40 17.63 -29.21
C ALA A 83 21.95 18.09 -29.05
N PHE A 84 21.44 18.88 -30.00
CA PHE A 84 20.04 19.28 -30.05
C PHE A 84 19.10 18.06 -30.16
N PHE A 85 19.34 17.14 -31.10
CA PHE A 85 18.51 15.93 -31.23
C PHE A 85 18.60 15.00 -30.02
N TYR A 86 19.79 14.85 -29.43
CA TYR A 86 19.95 14.04 -28.21
C TYR A 86 19.18 14.63 -27.02
N SER A 87 19.25 15.95 -26.83
CA SER A 87 18.48 16.66 -25.80
C SER A 87 16.97 16.55 -26.03
N MET A 88 16.52 16.71 -27.27
CA MET A 88 15.12 16.57 -27.65
C MET A 88 14.60 15.15 -27.39
N MET A 89 15.37 14.11 -27.72
CA MET A 89 15.02 12.71 -27.45
C MET A 89 14.91 12.42 -25.95
N ASN A 90 15.80 12.97 -25.13
CA ASN A 90 15.73 12.81 -23.67
C ASN A 90 14.53 13.57 -23.08
N PHE A 91 14.21 14.76 -23.58
CA PHE A 91 13.02 15.49 -23.19
C PHE A 91 11.74 14.74 -23.55
N GLU A 92 11.65 14.17 -24.75
CA GLU A 92 10.53 13.33 -25.16
C GLU A 92 10.34 12.12 -24.23
N ARG A 93 11.42 11.40 -23.90
CA ARG A 93 11.39 10.28 -22.94
C ARG A 93 10.91 10.72 -21.57
N LEU A 94 11.37 11.87 -21.09
CA LEU A 94 10.95 12.44 -19.80
C LEU A 94 9.45 12.79 -19.81
N VAL A 95 8.97 13.46 -20.86
CA VAL A 95 7.55 13.82 -21.00
C VAL A 95 6.69 12.55 -21.09
N PHE A 96 7.09 11.57 -21.91
CA PHE A 96 6.37 10.31 -22.06
C PHE A 96 6.28 9.54 -20.74
N PHE A 97 7.40 9.41 -20.01
CA PHE A 97 7.41 8.75 -18.71
C PHE A 97 6.60 9.52 -17.66
N GLY A 98 6.66 10.85 -17.67
CA GLY A 98 5.86 11.72 -16.82
C GLY A 98 4.36 11.53 -17.05
N LEU A 99 3.94 11.46 -18.32
CA LEU A 99 2.55 11.21 -18.69
C LEU A 99 2.08 9.82 -18.26
N ILE A 100 2.88 8.77 -18.46
CA ILE A 100 2.56 7.42 -17.99
C ILE A 100 2.43 7.39 -16.46
N THR A 101 3.36 8.00 -15.75
CA THR A 101 3.34 8.04 -14.28
C THR A 101 2.09 8.76 -13.78
N LEU A 102 1.76 9.91 -14.37
CA LEU A 102 0.55 10.67 -14.04
C LEU A 102 -0.72 9.86 -14.36
N ALA A 103 -0.76 9.18 -15.51
CA ALA A 103 -1.89 8.34 -15.89
C ALA A 103 -2.09 7.19 -14.89
N ILE A 104 -1.02 6.49 -14.51
CA ILE A 104 -1.10 5.42 -13.50
C ILE A 104 -1.55 6.00 -12.16
N LEU A 105 -1.02 7.15 -11.74
CA LEU A 105 -1.40 7.79 -10.48
C LEU A 105 -2.89 8.17 -10.46
N VAL A 106 -3.42 8.76 -11.53
CA VAL A 106 -4.86 9.07 -11.65
C VAL A 106 -5.69 7.80 -11.63
N CYS A 107 -5.29 6.77 -12.39
CA CYS A 107 -5.96 5.46 -12.38
C CYS A 107 -5.95 4.83 -10.98
N SER A 108 -4.85 4.93 -10.24
CA SER A 108 -4.73 4.45 -8.86
C SER A 108 -5.68 5.17 -7.91
N LEU A 109 -5.80 6.49 -8.01
CA LEU A 109 -6.73 7.28 -7.19
C LEU A 109 -8.19 6.92 -7.47
N ILE A 110 -8.56 6.83 -8.75
CA ILE A 110 -9.91 6.42 -9.17
C ILE A 110 -10.20 4.99 -8.68
N ALA A 111 -9.24 4.09 -8.81
CA ALA A 111 -9.37 2.70 -8.38
C ALA A 111 -9.56 2.58 -6.86
N GLN A 112 -8.89 3.39 -6.03
CA GLN A 112 -9.12 3.42 -4.58
C GLN A 112 -10.57 3.78 -4.24
N GLY A 113 -11.09 4.86 -4.83
CA GLY A 113 -12.48 5.28 -4.61
C GLY A 113 -13.48 4.24 -5.10
N ALA A 114 -13.25 3.70 -6.30
CA ALA A 114 -14.09 2.66 -6.87
C ALA A 114 -14.07 1.35 -6.06
N LEU A 115 -12.91 0.98 -5.50
CA LEU A 115 -12.77 -0.20 -4.65
C LEU A 115 -13.56 -0.03 -3.34
N ILE A 116 -13.45 1.13 -2.68
CA ILE A 116 -14.24 1.43 -1.47
C ILE A 116 -15.74 1.38 -1.76
N ALA A 117 -16.18 2.00 -2.86
CA ALA A 117 -17.58 2.00 -3.25
C ALA A 117 -18.11 0.58 -3.55
N GLY A 118 -17.38 -0.16 -4.39
CA GLY A 118 -17.77 -1.51 -4.82
C GLY A 118 -17.78 -2.51 -3.68
N VAL A 119 -16.74 -2.50 -2.85
CA VAL A 119 -16.62 -3.38 -1.67
C VAL A 119 -17.61 -2.98 -0.58
N GLY A 120 -17.79 -1.68 -0.32
CA GLY A 120 -18.70 -1.19 0.71
C GLY A 120 -20.15 -1.53 0.43
N GLU A 121 -20.59 -1.42 -0.82
CA GLU A 121 -21.92 -1.90 -1.20
C GLU A 121 -22.08 -3.40 -1.07
N ARG A 122 -21.04 -4.17 -1.40
CA ARG A 122 -21.07 -5.63 -1.24
C ARG A 122 -21.21 -6.05 0.21
N VAL A 123 -20.51 -5.37 1.12
CA VAL A 123 -20.66 -5.56 2.56
C VAL A 123 -22.09 -5.27 3.02
N ARG A 124 -22.79 -4.33 2.38
CA ARG A 124 -24.21 -4.00 2.63
C ARG A 124 -25.19 -4.90 1.87
N GLY A 125 -24.71 -5.97 1.23
CA GLY A 125 -25.54 -6.92 0.47
C GLY A 125 -26.00 -6.43 -0.91
N LYS A 126 -25.49 -5.28 -1.38
CA LYS A 126 -25.80 -4.72 -2.71
C LYS A 126 -24.69 -5.07 -3.70
N SER A 127 -24.97 -4.96 -5.00
CA SER A 127 -23.95 -5.12 -6.04
C SER A 127 -23.88 -3.86 -6.90
N ARG A 128 -22.69 -3.29 -7.05
CA ARG A 128 -22.41 -2.21 -7.99
C ARG A 128 -21.79 -2.75 -9.27
N SER A 129 -22.11 -2.09 -10.38
CA SER A 129 -21.38 -2.26 -11.63
C SER A 129 -20.01 -1.59 -11.54
N LEU A 130 -19.02 -2.13 -12.24
CA LEU A 130 -17.65 -1.60 -12.24
C LEU A 130 -17.60 -0.17 -12.79
N SER A 131 -18.36 0.10 -13.86
CA SER A 131 -18.45 1.44 -14.46
C SER A 131 -19.02 2.48 -13.49
N SER A 132 -20.08 2.13 -12.74
CA SER A 132 -20.64 3.03 -11.73
C SER A 132 -19.64 3.29 -10.60
N ALA A 133 -18.91 2.26 -10.16
CA ALA A 133 -17.88 2.42 -9.14
C ALA A 133 -16.72 3.31 -9.61
N LEU A 134 -16.24 3.14 -10.85
CA LEU A 134 -15.20 3.96 -11.46
C LEU A 134 -15.64 5.43 -11.60
N SER A 135 -16.87 5.68 -12.05
CA SER A 135 -17.42 7.04 -12.14
C SER A 135 -17.48 7.71 -10.76
N LEU A 136 -17.89 6.97 -9.73
CA LEU A 136 -17.90 7.50 -8.36
C LEU A 136 -16.48 7.77 -7.84
N GLY A 137 -15.52 6.90 -8.13
CA GLY A 137 -14.10 7.12 -7.79
C GLY A 137 -13.52 8.36 -8.49
N ALA A 138 -13.85 8.56 -9.77
CA ALA A 138 -13.45 9.73 -10.54
C ALA A 138 -14.03 11.03 -10.00
N HIS A 139 -15.29 11.01 -9.54
CA HIS A 139 -15.92 12.18 -8.93
C HIS A 139 -15.15 12.72 -7.72
N HIS A 140 -14.55 11.83 -6.91
CA HIS A 140 -13.85 12.19 -5.68
C HIS A 140 -12.32 12.25 -5.84
N VAL A 141 -11.79 12.14 -7.07
CA VAL A 141 -10.35 11.93 -7.32
C VAL A 141 -9.46 12.97 -6.62
N TRP A 142 -9.86 14.24 -6.61
CA TRP A 142 -9.09 15.32 -5.98
C TRP A 142 -9.08 15.25 -4.46
N ARG A 143 -10.21 14.88 -3.84
CA ARG A 143 -10.30 14.68 -2.39
C ARG A 143 -9.47 13.47 -1.97
N ILE A 144 -9.51 12.40 -2.76
CA ILE A 144 -8.69 11.20 -2.55
C ILE A 144 -7.20 11.52 -2.75
N ALA A 145 -6.84 12.34 -3.73
CA ALA A 145 -5.47 12.80 -3.95
C ALA A 145 -4.94 13.60 -2.76
N GLY A 146 -5.72 14.58 -2.29
CA GLY A 146 -5.38 15.37 -1.10
C GLY A 146 -5.19 14.51 0.14
N LEU A 147 -6.09 13.53 0.35
CA LEU A 147 -5.97 12.56 1.43
C LEU A 147 -4.66 11.77 1.33
N ASN A 148 -4.33 11.23 0.15
CA ASN A 148 -3.09 10.48 -0.07
C ASN A 148 -1.85 11.33 0.18
N VAL A 149 -1.80 12.57 -0.31
CA VAL A 149 -0.68 13.49 -0.08
C VAL A 149 -0.45 13.72 1.42
N ILE A 150 -1.51 13.98 2.18
CA ILE A 150 -1.42 14.18 3.63
C ILE A 150 -0.93 12.90 4.31
N THR A 151 -1.58 11.76 4.06
CA THR A 151 -1.29 10.52 4.80
C THR A 151 0.08 9.94 4.44
N LEU A 152 0.46 9.96 3.16
CA LEU A 152 1.77 9.48 2.72
C LEU A 152 2.86 10.46 3.14
N GLY A 153 2.63 11.78 3.08
CA GLY A 153 3.57 12.78 3.59
C GLY A 153 3.87 12.56 5.07
N LEU A 154 2.85 12.33 5.89
CA LEU A 154 3.01 12.02 7.31
C LEU A 154 3.71 10.67 7.54
N LEU A 155 3.43 9.65 6.72
CA LEU A 155 4.09 8.35 6.82
C LEU A 155 5.58 8.46 6.46
N TRP A 156 5.92 9.22 5.41
CA TRP A 156 7.30 9.51 5.02
C TRP A 156 8.03 10.31 6.09
N PHE A 157 7.38 11.30 6.69
CA PHE A 157 7.92 12.05 7.81
C PHE A 157 8.20 11.14 9.03
N ALA A 158 7.24 10.28 9.41
CA ALA A 158 7.42 9.31 10.48
C ALA A 158 8.56 8.31 10.18
N ARG A 159 8.65 7.84 8.93
CA ARG A 159 9.73 6.96 8.46
C ARG A 159 11.09 7.64 8.56
N PHE A 160 11.19 8.90 8.15
CA PHE A 160 12.40 9.69 8.24
C PHE A 160 12.88 9.84 9.70
N LEU A 161 11.97 10.21 10.61
CA LEU A 161 12.28 10.34 12.04
C LEU A 161 12.82 9.05 12.65
N VAL A 162 12.34 7.89 12.18
CA VAL A 162 12.75 6.58 12.69
C VAL A 162 14.02 6.09 12.04
N LEU A 163 14.29 6.45 10.78
CA LEU A 163 15.52 6.08 10.08
C LEU A 163 16.77 6.76 10.65
N VAL A 164 16.66 7.98 11.18
CA VAL A 164 17.79 8.70 11.79
C VAL A 164 18.46 7.89 12.92
N PRO A 165 17.74 7.42 13.97
CA PRO A 165 18.36 6.62 15.02
C PRO A 165 18.87 5.27 14.49
N VAL A 166 18.23 4.68 13.48
CA VAL A 166 18.69 3.42 12.86
C VAL A 166 20.08 3.60 12.24
N LEU A 167 20.28 4.70 11.49
CA LEU A 167 21.56 5.01 10.86
C LEU A 167 22.67 5.23 11.89
N LEU A 168 22.36 5.91 13.00
CA LEU A 168 23.29 6.09 14.12
C LEU A 168 23.64 4.76 14.80
N SER A 169 22.64 3.86 14.98
CA SER A 169 22.83 2.54 15.57
C SER A 169 23.66 1.60 14.69
N TRP A 170 23.62 1.75 13.36
CA TRP A 170 24.43 0.94 12.45
C TRP A 170 25.93 1.17 12.60
N GLN A 171 26.33 2.40 12.93
CA GLN A 171 27.74 2.75 13.10
C GLN A 171 28.31 2.26 14.44
N ASN A 172 27.45 2.04 15.45
CA ASN A 172 27.85 1.64 16.79
C ASN A 172 26.89 0.58 17.35
N LEU A 173 27.27 -0.70 17.29
CA LEU A 173 26.49 -1.84 17.79
C LEU A 173 26.51 -1.95 19.33
N ASN A 174 26.22 -0.86 20.03
CA ASN A 174 26.13 -0.82 21.48
C ASN A 174 24.68 -1.08 21.95
N LEU A 175 24.51 -1.73 23.10
CA LEU A 175 23.18 -2.06 23.65
C LEU A 175 22.20 -0.87 23.70
N PRO A 176 22.59 0.36 24.10
CA PRO A 176 21.67 1.51 24.10
C PRO A 176 21.13 1.86 22.72
N HIS A 177 21.94 1.69 21.66
CA HIS A 177 21.56 1.99 20.29
C HIS A 177 20.56 0.96 19.74
N ILE A 178 20.71 -0.31 20.13
CA ILE A 178 19.75 -1.38 19.79
C ILE A 178 18.41 -1.12 20.50
N LEU A 179 18.42 -0.76 21.78
CA LEU A 179 17.20 -0.42 22.52
C LEU A 179 16.49 0.80 21.93
N MET A 180 17.23 1.85 21.58
CA MET A 180 16.70 3.04 20.91
C MET A 180 16.05 2.68 19.56
N TYR A 181 16.70 1.82 18.77
CA TYR A 181 16.15 1.30 17.52
C TYR A 181 14.83 0.56 17.74
N LEU A 182 14.76 -0.35 18.72
CA LEU A 182 13.55 -1.11 19.02
C LEU A 182 12.38 -0.19 19.42
N VAL A 183 12.65 0.82 20.26
CA VAL A 183 11.64 1.81 20.66
C VAL A 183 11.17 2.62 19.44
N ALA A 184 12.09 3.12 18.62
CA ALA A 184 11.76 3.87 17.40
C ALA A 184 10.93 3.02 16.43
N PHE A 185 11.26 1.73 16.28
CA PHE A 185 10.51 0.80 15.44
C PHE A 185 9.08 0.57 15.95
N ILE A 186 8.89 0.39 17.27
CA ILE A 186 7.55 0.25 17.87
C ILE A 186 6.72 1.52 17.65
N VAL A 187 7.32 2.70 17.86
CA VAL A 187 6.65 3.99 17.61
C VAL A 187 6.26 4.13 16.15
N PHE A 188 7.14 3.78 15.21
CA PHE A 188 6.85 3.78 13.79
C PHE A 188 5.68 2.87 13.44
N LEU A 189 5.67 1.64 13.98
CA LEU A 189 4.62 0.67 13.74
C LEU A 189 3.26 1.19 14.22
N MET A 190 3.20 1.78 15.42
CA MET A 190 1.99 2.39 15.96
C MET A 190 1.52 3.58 15.12
N ALA A 191 2.45 4.45 14.71
CA ALA A 191 2.14 5.59 13.84
C ALA A 191 1.64 5.13 12.46
N SER A 192 2.22 4.08 11.89
CA SER A 192 1.80 3.51 10.61
C SER A 192 0.38 2.93 10.67
N ILE A 193 0.05 2.18 11.72
CA ILE A 193 -1.31 1.67 11.94
C ILE A 193 -2.30 2.84 12.11
N PHE A 194 -1.95 3.84 12.92
CA PHE A 194 -2.77 5.04 13.10
C PHE A 194 -3.03 5.74 11.76
N LEU A 195 -2.00 6.08 10.99
CA LEU A 195 -2.12 6.81 9.73
C LEU A 195 -2.86 6.00 8.66
N THR A 196 -2.61 4.69 8.57
CA THR A 196 -3.29 3.81 7.60
C THR A 196 -4.78 3.68 7.92
N THR A 197 -5.14 3.58 9.20
CA THR A 197 -6.54 3.46 9.61
C THR A 197 -7.29 4.78 9.47
N MET A 198 -6.64 5.90 9.83
CA MET A 198 -7.13 7.25 9.55
C MET A 198 -7.39 7.44 8.05
N HIS A 199 -6.43 7.06 7.19
CA HIS A 199 -6.58 7.12 5.75
C HIS A 199 -7.80 6.33 5.28
N LEU A 200 -7.94 5.07 5.67
CA LEU A 200 -9.04 4.22 5.21
C LEU A 200 -10.41 4.68 5.73
N PHE A 201 -10.49 5.19 6.96
CA PHE A 201 -11.74 5.74 7.48
C PHE A 201 -12.12 7.04 6.79
N ALA A 202 -11.19 7.98 6.61
CA ALA A 202 -11.44 9.20 5.86
C ALA A 202 -11.83 8.91 4.41
N LEU A 203 -11.21 7.89 3.79
CA LEU A 203 -11.54 7.46 2.45
C LEU A 203 -12.98 6.91 2.37
N ASN A 204 -13.44 6.14 3.36
CA ASN A 204 -14.83 5.71 3.45
C ASN A 204 -15.79 6.90 3.60
N GLU A 205 -15.45 7.89 4.43
CA GLU A 205 -16.26 9.10 4.62
C GLU A 205 -16.39 9.93 3.34
N ILE A 206 -15.28 10.14 2.61
CA ILE A 206 -15.28 10.86 1.33
C ILE A 206 -16.15 10.13 0.31
N VAL A 207 -15.97 8.82 0.15
CA VAL A 207 -16.59 8.06 -0.95
C VAL A 207 -18.04 7.67 -0.66
N LEU A 208 -18.36 7.30 0.59
CA LEU A 208 -19.68 6.78 0.95
C LEU A 208 -20.63 7.85 1.47
N HIS A 209 -20.11 8.96 2.01
CA HIS A 209 -20.92 10.04 2.61
C HIS A 209 -20.68 11.41 1.96
N ASP A 210 -19.86 11.49 0.91
CA ASP A 210 -19.55 12.72 0.17
C ASP A 210 -19.04 13.86 1.07
N LEU A 211 -18.32 13.52 2.14
CA LEU A 211 -17.73 14.53 3.02
C LEU A 211 -16.57 15.26 2.35
N SER A 212 -16.34 16.50 2.77
CA SER A 212 -15.12 17.24 2.43
C SER A 212 -13.89 16.59 3.09
N LEU A 213 -12.69 16.87 2.57
CA LEU A 213 -11.45 16.28 3.07
C LEU A 213 -11.24 16.54 4.58
N GLU A 214 -11.52 17.76 5.04
CA GLU A 214 -11.39 18.16 6.43
C GLU A 214 -12.38 17.41 7.32
N GLN A 215 -13.66 17.42 6.96
CA GLN A 215 -14.73 16.71 7.69
C GLN A 215 -14.47 15.21 7.74
N ALA A 216 -13.95 14.63 6.66
CA ALA A 216 -13.61 13.21 6.60
C ALA A 216 -12.46 12.86 7.54
N LEU A 217 -11.42 13.70 7.64
CA LEU A 217 -10.32 13.52 8.58
C LEU A 217 -10.77 13.70 10.02
N GLU A 218 -11.62 14.70 10.31
CA GLU A 218 -12.18 14.91 11.64
C GLU A 218 -13.05 13.73 12.08
N SER A 219 -13.95 13.26 11.20
CA SER A 219 -14.77 12.08 11.45
C SER A 219 -13.92 10.83 11.67
N ALA A 220 -12.91 10.60 10.83
CA ALA A 220 -11.97 9.50 11.00
C ALA A 220 -11.23 9.55 12.34
N LEU A 221 -10.79 10.75 12.77
CA LEU A 221 -10.11 10.95 14.04
C LEU A 221 -11.04 10.69 15.23
N HIS A 222 -12.28 11.17 15.14
CA HIS A 222 -13.30 10.91 16.13
C HIS A 222 -13.57 9.39 16.26
N LEU A 223 -13.78 8.69 15.14
CA LEU A 223 -13.97 7.24 15.10
C LEU A 223 -12.77 6.50 15.68
N TRP A 224 -11.55 6.94 15.35
CA TRP A 224 -10.32 6.35 15.88
C TRP A 224 -10.24 6.50 17.40
N ARG A 225 -10.40 7.72 17.93
CA ARG A 225 -10.34 7.98 19.38
C ARG A 225 -11.39 7.16 20.16
N ARG A 226 -12.59 7.02 19.60
CA ARG A 226 -13.69 6.27 20.21
C ARG A 226 -13.45 4.75 20.23
N SER A 227 -12.71 4.21 19.27
CA SER A 227 -12.60 2.76 19.06
C SER A 227 -11.17 2.26 18.83
N TRP A 228 -10.17 2.99 19.35
CA TRP A 228 -8.75 2.73 19.10
C TRP A 228 -8.33 1.29 19.46
N VAL A 229 -8.83 0.72 20.56
CA VAL A 229 -8.53 -0.65 20.97
C VAL A 229 -8.97 -1.67 19.91
N ILE A 230 -10.20 -1.53 19.41
CA ILE A 230 -10.74 -2.44 18.37
C ILE A 230 -9.94 -2.30 17.08
N ILE A 231 -9.59 -1.06 16.72
CA ILE A 231 -8.82 -0.77 15.51
C ILE A 231 -7.43 -1.41 15.60
N LEU A 232 -6.75 -1.32 16.75
CA LEU A 232 -5.46 -1.98 16.96
C LEU A 232 -5.58 -3.50 16.95
N GLU A 233 -6.60 -4.08 17.59
CA GLU A 233 -6.87 -5.52 17.53
C GLU A 233 -7.11 -5.98 16.09
N THR A 234 -7.93 -5.26 15.31
CA THR A 234 -8.15 -5.56 13.88
C THR A 234 -6.87 -5.41 13.07
N GLY A 235 -6.08 -4.36 13.31
CA GLY A 235 -4.79 -4.14 12.65
C GLY A 235 -3.82 -5.29 12.90
N ALA A 236 -3.71 -5.77 14.14
CA ALA A 236 -2.89 -6.92 14.50
C ALA A 236 -3.36 -8.21 13.80
N VAL A 237 -4.67 -8.44 13.72
CA VAL A 237 -5.23 -9.58 12.98
C VAL A 237 -4.93 -9.48 11.48
N LEU A 238 -5.08 -8.30 10.88
CA LEU A 238 -4.76 -8.08 9.47
C LEU A 238 -3.26 -8.27 9.18
N LEU A 239 -2.39 -7.85 10.09
CA LEU A 239 -0.96 -8.08 10.00
C LEU A 239 -0.64 -9.58 10.03
N ALA A 240 -1.23 -10.33 10.97
CA ALA A 240 -1.03 -11.77 11.07
C ALA A 240 -1.55 -12.53 9.83
N VAL A 241 -2.73 -12.16 9.34
CA VAL A 241 -3.30 -12.76 8.11
C VAL A 241 -2.47 -12.37 6.88
N GLY A 242 -2.02 -11.12 6.78
CA GLY A 242 -1.14 -10.67 5.70
C GLY A 242 0.19 -11.42 5.69
N ALA A 243 0.81 -11.60 6.85
CA ALA A 243 2.03 -12.41 7.00
C ALA A 243 1.79 -13.87 6.60
N ALA A 244 0.66 -14.45 7.00
CA ALA A 244 0.28 -15.81 6.61
C ALA A 244 0.10 -15.95 5.08
N ILE A 245 -0.56 -14.99 4.42
CA ILE A 245 -0.70 -14.95 2.96
C ILE A 245 0.67 -14.86 2.29
N LEU A 246 1.55 -13.97 2.77
CA LEU A 246 2.90 -13.81 2.23
C LEU A 246 3.74 -15.10 2.36
N LEU A 247 3.74 -15.73 3.55
CA LEU A 247 4.44 -16.99 3.79
C LEU A 247 3.89 -18.12 2.92
N PHE A 248 2.56 -18.22 2.79
CA PHE A 248 1.92 -19.21 1.93
C PHE A 248 2.28 -19.00 0.47
N THR A 249 2.24 -17.76 -0.03
CA THR A 249 2.67 -17.40 -1.38
C THR A 249 4.14 -17.72 -1.61
N GLY A 250 5.02 -17.44 -0.65
CA GLY A 250 6.44 -17.77 -0.72
C GLY A 250 6.69 -19.29 -0.77
N LEU A 251 5.98 -20.06 0.05
CA LEU A 251 6.06 -21.53 0.03
C LEU A 251 5.56 -22.11 -1.28
N LEU A 252 4.42 -21.61 -1.77
CA LEU A 252 3.84 -22.04 -3.05
C LEU A 252 4.79 -21.73 -4.22
N PHE A 253 5.45 -20.57 -4.20
CA PHE A 253 6.50 -20.24 -5.16
C PHE A 253 7.69 -21.20 -5.05
N ALA A 254 8.22 -21.43 -3.85
CA ALA A 254 9.36 -22.32 -3.64
C ALA A 254 9.08 -23.72 -4.20
N ILE A 255 7.93 -24.31 -3.87
CA ILE A 255 7.51 -25.63 -4.38
C ILE A 255 7.36 -25.61 -5.91
N SER A 256 6.65 -24.62 -6.44
CA SER A 256 6.38 -24.52 -7.88
C SER A 256 7.61 -24.18 -8.71
N SER A 257 8.65 -23.62 -8.09
CA SER A 257 9.93 -23.29 -8.73
C SER A 257 10.85 -24.49 -8.89
N LEU A 258 10.63 -25.60 -8.15
CA LEU A 258 11.51 -26.78 -8.22
C LEU A 258 11.64 -27.36 -9.64
N PRO A 259 10.55 -27.56 -10.42
CA PRO A 259 10.67 -28.05 -11.79
C PRO A 259 11.43 -27.09 -12.70
N LEU A 260 11.27 -25.78 -12.50
CA LEU A 260 11.98 -24.76 -13.26
C LEU A 260 13.47 -24.74 -12.92
N LEU A 261 13.81 -24.92 -11.64
CA LEU A 261 15.19 -25.03 -11.19
C LEU A 261 15.86 -26.27 -11.80
N VAL A 262 15.18 -27.43 -11.76
CA VAL A 262 15.67 -28.65 -12.42
C VAL A 262 15.89 -28.41 -13.91
N LEU A 263 14.93 -27.78 -14.60
CA LEU A 263 15.07 -27.45 -16.02
C LEU A 263 16.26 -26.52 -16.30
N MET A 264 16.47 -25.49 -15.46
CA MET A 264 17.62 -24.58 -15.58
C MET A 264 18.95 -25.32 -15.37
N LEU A 265 19.04 -26.20 -14.35
CA LEU A 265 20.24 -27.01 -14.10
C LEU A 265 20.51 -27.97 -15.27
N SER A 266 19.48 -28.67 -15.76
CA SER A 266 19.61 -29.56 -16.92
C SER A 266 20.06 -28.80 -18.17
N ALA A 267 19.49 -27.62 -18.43
CA ALA A 267 19.90 -26.78 -19.55
C ALA A 267 21.37 -26.33 -19.44
N SER A 268 21.81 -25.99 -18.23
CA SER A 268 23.19 -25.62 -17.95
C SER A 268 24.16 -26.79 -18.17
N LEU A 269 23.80 -28.01 -17.72
CA LEU A 269 24.62 -29.21 -17.89
C LEU A 269 24.73 -29.65 -19.36
N LEU A 270 23.70 -29.41 -20.16
CA LEU A 270 23.68 -29.70 -21.59
C LEU A 270 24.27 -28.56 -22.44
N HIS A 271 24.78 -27.50 -21.82
CA HIS A 271 25.25 -26.28 -22.50
C HIS A 271 24.21 -25.63 -23.44
N GLN A 272 22.92 -25.77 -23.12
CA GLN A 272 21.80 -25.23 -23.89
C GLN A 272 21.38 -23.84 -23.36
N VAL A 273 22.10 -22.80 -23.78
CA VAL A 273 21.91 -21.41 -23.30
C VAL A 273 20.48 -20.91 -23.51
N THR A 274 19.86 -21.20 -24.66
CA THR A 274 18.50 -20.77 -24.97
C THR A 274 17.48 -21.34 -23.99
N LEU A 275 17.59 -22.63 -23.65
CA LEU A 275 16.66 -23.30 -22.73
C LEU A 275 16.78 -22.73 -21.31
N PHE A 276 17.99 -22.40 -20.88
CA PHE A 276 18.24 -21.76 -19.58
C PHE A 276 17.49 -20.42 -19.47
N TRP A 277 17.61 -19.54 -20.48
CA TRP A 277 16.95 -18.24 -20.47
C TRP A 277 15.43 -18.35 -20.54
N ILE A 278 14.89 -19.32 -21.28
CA ILE A 278 13.44 -19.60 -21.31
C ILE A 278 12.96 -20.02 -19.91
N ALA A 279 13.65 -20.96 -19.26
CA ALA A 279 13.29 -21.42 -17.92
C ALA A 279 13.39 -20.29 -16.87
N TYR A 280 14.42 -19.46 -16.96
CA TYR A 280 14.59 -18.28 -16.12
C TYR A 280 13.44 -17.27 -16.31
N ALA A 281 13.12 -16.92 -17.55
CA ALA A 281 12.02 -16.00 -17.88
C ALA A 281 10.67 -16.53 -17.38
N LEU A 282 10.42 -17.83 -17.55
CA LEU A 282 9.21 -18.48 -17.05
C LEU A 282 9.13 -18.43 -15.50
N GLY A 283 10.25 -18.65 -14.82
CA GLY A 283 10.34 -18.51 -13.35
C GLY A 283 10.03 -17.09 -12.88
N TRP A 284 10.57 -16.08 -13.56
CA TRP A 284 10.32 -14.68 -13.24
C TRP A 284 8.87 -14.26 -13.48
N PHE A 285 8.28 -14.71 -14.59
CA PHE A 285 6.87 -14.48 -14.90
C PHE A 285 5.96 -15.15 -13.86
N PHE A 286 6.24 -16.39 -13.49
CA PHE A 286 5.47 -17.13 -12.48
C PHE A 286 5.57 -16.47 -11.10
N PHE A 287 6.77 -16.08 -10.67
CA PHE A 287 6.99 -15.35 -9.41
C PHE A 287 6.17 -14.06 -9.36
N THR A 288 6.29 -13.24 -10.40
CA THR A 288 5.60 -11.95 -10.48
C THR A 288 4.09 -12.14 -10.53
N GLY A 289 3.59 -13.08 -11.34
CA GLY A 289 2.16 -13.39 -11.41
C GLY A 289 1.59 -13.83 -10.07
N LEU A 290 2.31 -14.67 -9.33
CA LEU A 290 1.88 -15.14 -8.02
C LEU A 290 1.86 -14.02 -6.98
N LEU A 291 2.89 -13.17 -6.95
CA LEU A 291 2.94 -12.00 -6.08
C LEU A 291 1.83 -11.00 -6.39
N LEU A 292 1.54 -10.74 -7.67
CA LEU A 292 0.46 -9.85 -8.08
C LEU A 292 -0.90 -10.38 -7.63
N LEU A 293 -1.17 -11.67 -7.80
CA LEU A 293 -2.42 -12.30 -7.35
C LEU A 293 -2.57 -12.21 -5.83
N ALA A 294 -1.51 -12.53 -5.08
CA ALA A 294 -1.49 -12.41 -3.62
C ALA A 294 -1.69 -10.95 -3.16
N GLY A 295 -1.06 -10.00 -3.84
CA GLY A 295 -1.19 -8.56 -3.58
C GLY A 295 -2.63 -8.07 -3.81
N MET A 296 -3.20 -8.33 -4.99
CA MET A 296 -4.58 -7.96 -5.33
C MET A 296 -5.58 -8.52 -4.33
N PHE A 297 -5.40 -9.78 -3.93
CA PHE A 297 -6.21 -10.43 -2.91
C PHE A 297 -6.09 -9.74 -1.54
N THR A 298 -4.85 -9.52 -1.07
CA THR A 298 -4.56 -8.90 0.23
C THR A 298 -5.16 -7.50 0.33
N ILE A 299 -5.01 -6.69 -0.72
CA ILE A 299 -5.54 -5.33 -0.76
C ILE A 299 -7.06 -5.35 -0.74
N THR A 300 -7.71 -6.19 -1.56
CA THR A 300 -9.17 -6.33 -1.54
C THR A 300 -9.68 -6.76 -0.16
N PHE A 301 -8.99 -7.71 0.47
CA PHE A 301 -9.29 -8.20 1.81
C PHE A 301 -9.14 -7.10 2.87
N TYR A 302 -8.10 -6.26 2.79
CA TYR A 302 -7.88 -5.14 3.70
C TYR A 302 -9.00 -4.10 3.56
N TYR A 303 -9.31 -3.67 2.34
CA TYR A 303 -10.38 -2.72 2.08
C TYR A 303 -11.74 -3.24 2.58
N ALA A 304 -12.04 -4.52 2.33
CA ALA A 304 -13.28 -5.15 2.82
C ALA A 304 -13.36 -5.19 4.34
N THR A 305 -12.26 -5.53 5.01
CA THR A 305 -12.19 -5.59 6.47
C THR A 305 -12.42 -4.21 7.08
N TRP A 306 -11.70 -3.19 6.60
CA TRP A 306 -11.79 -1.84 7.15
C TRP A 306 -13.13 -1.16 6.86
N ASN A 307 -13.69 -1.35 5.67
CA ASN A 307 -15.01 -0.81 5.31
C ASN A 307 -16.11 -1.44 6.19
N LYS A 308 -16.05 -2.76 6.40
CA LYS A 308 -16.99 -3.43 7.28
C LYS A 308 -16.82 -3.02 8.75
N LEU A 309 -15.58 -2.86 9.22
CA LEU A 309 -15.32 -2.38 10.57
C LEU A 309 -15.86 -0.94 10.75
N HIS A 310 -15.59 -0.06 9.79
CA HIS A 310 -16.08 1.32 9.76
C HIS A 310 -17.60 1.37 9.91
N GLY A 311 -18.34 0.63 9.07
CA GLY A 311 -19.80 0.54 9.17
C GLY A 311 -20.28 0.05 10.53
N ARG A 312 -19.64 -0.98 11.10
CA ARG A 312 -20.02 -1.51 12.43
C ARG A 312 -19.77 -0.51 13.56
N ILE A 313 -18.64 0.22 13.53
CA ILE A 313 -18.32 1.26 14.53
C ILE A 313 -19.36 2.39 14.43
N HIS A 314 -19.71 2.81 13.21
CA HIS A 314 -20.70 3.86 12.99
C HIS A 314 -22.10 3.46 13.48
N GLU A 315 -22.49 2.19 13.35
CA GLU A 315 -23.75 1.65 13.89
C GLU A 315 -23.75 1.49 15.43
N GLY A 316 -22.62 1.72 16.11
CA GLY A 316 -22.50 1.55 17.57
C GLY A 316 -22.64 0.09 18.05
N ARG A 317 -22.45 -0.89 17.15
CA ARG A 317 -22.65 -2.33 17.43
C ARG A 317 -21.39 -3.06 17.87
N VAL A 318 -20.30 -2.35 18.19
CA VAL A 318 -18.99 -2.94 18.43
C VAL A 318 -18.57 -2.81 19.89
N VAL A 319 -18.17 -3.94 20.48
CA VAL A 319 -17.54 -4.00 21.81
C VAL A 319 -16.21 -4.73 21.68
N ALA A 320 -15.13 -4.16 22.24
CA ALA A 320 -13.79 -4.72 22.20
C ALA A 320 -13.69 -6.06 22.97
N LYS A 321 -12.82 -6.98 22.52
CA LYS A 321 -12.60 -8.24 23.25
C LYS A 321 -11.91 -8.00 24.60
N PHE A 322 -10.92 -7.10 24.65
CA PHE A 322 -10.26 -6.72 25.91
C PHE A 322 -11.24 -6.20 26.97
N HIS A 323 -12.26 -5.44 26.56
CA HIS A 323 -13.26 -4.94 27.49
C HIS A 323 -14.07 -6.07 28.14
N ARG A 324 -14.28 -7.18 27.41
CA ARG A 324 -14.92 -8.38 27.97
C ARG A 324 -14.03 -9.08 29.00
N ILE A 325 -12.72 -9.15 28.77
CA ILE A 325 -11.78 -9.77 29.72
C ILE A 325 -11.71 -8.93 31.00
N ILE A 326 -11.61 -7.60 30.87
CA ILE A 326 -11.59 -6.68 32.02
C ILE A 326 -12.90 -6.79 32.82
N HIS A 327 -14.05 -6.82 32.15
CA HIS A 327 -15.33 -6.96 32.84
C HIS A 327 -15.51 -8.33 33.50
N TRP A 328 -14.93 -9.39 32.93
CA TRP A 328 -14.91 -10.72 33.54
C TRP A 328 -14.02 -10.75 34.79
N ILE A 329 -12.82 -10.15 34.74
CA ILE A 329 -11.93 -10.01 35.90
C ILE A 329 -12.61 -9.20 37.01
N HIS A 330 -13.28 -8.10 36.67
CA HIS A 330 -14.00 -7.28 37.65
C HIS A 330 -15.23 -7.99 38.23
N SER A 331 -15.84 -8.93 37.50
CA SER A 331 -16.94 -9.75 38.03
C SER A 331 -16.48 -10.89 38.96
N LEU A 332 -15.19 -11.23 38.95
CA LEU A 332 -14.60 -12.26 39.83
C LEU A 332 -14.15 -11.70 41.18
N HIS A 333 -14.04 -10.37 41.31
CA HIS A 333 -13.80 -9.68 42.57
C HIS A 333 -14.91 -8.66 42.85
N PRO A 334 -16.10 -9.11 43.30
CA PRO A 334 -17.08 -8.19 43.86
C PRO A 334 -16.55 -7.67 45.19
N SER A 335 -16.17 -6.39 45.22
CA SER A 335 -15.92 -5.62 46.44
C SER A 335 -17.22 -5.29 47.15
#